data_AF-A0A955GV20-F1
#
_entry.id   AF-A0A955GV20-F1
#
_cell.length_a   1.000
_cell.length_b   1.000
_cell.length_c   1.000
_cell.angle_alpha   90.00
_cell.angle_beta   90.00
_cell.angle_gamma   90.00
#
_symmetry.space_group_name_H-M   'P 1'
#
loop_
_entity.id
_entity.type
_entity.pdbx_description
1 polymer ?
#
loop_
_entity_poly.entity_id
_entity_poly.type
_entity_poly.pdbx_seq_one_letter_code
_entity_poly.pdbx_strand_id
1 'polypeptide(L)'
;ESHTKPIHTSGHINQADEVQRGAGGHCFIKDFEAFRRFYETIAGDEAGHAMLTKMAEYNNALLRKSQKDLDLLEGVYGSGVLDHEHKL
;
A
#
# COMPACT_ATOMS: atom_id res chain seq x y z
N GLU A 1 12.00 20.93 1.60
CA GLU A 1 12.32 19.52 1.27
C GLU A 1 11.42 18.58 2.06
N SER A 2 10.41 18.01 1.40
CA SER A 2 9.29 17.29 2.00
C SER A 2 8.82 16.16 1.08
N HIS A 3 9.73 15.26 0.71
CA HIS A 3 9.39 14.11 -0.15
C HIS A 3 9.83 12.75 0.42
N THR A 4 10.66 12.73 1.46
CA THR A 4 11.12 11.49 2.13
C THR A 4 10.56 11.33 3.55
N LYS A 5 9.70 12.24 3.99
CA LYS A 5 8.95 12.14 5.25
C LYS A 5 7.47 12.01 4.92
N PRO A 6 6.95 10.80 4.65
CA PRO A 6 5.54 10.64 4.34
C PRO A 6 4.74 10.79 5.64
N ILE A 7 4.46 12.04 6.03
CA ILE A 7 3.40 12.42 6.97
C ILE A 7 2.19 12.74 6.10
N HIS A 8 1.51 11.71 5.61
CA HIS A 8 0.27 11.90 4.85
C HIS A 8 -0.91 11.88 5.81
N THR A 9 -1.31 13.05 6.29
CA THR A 9 -2.69 13.35 6.70
C THR A 9 -3.55 13.36 5.44
N SER A 10 -3.91 12.17 4.94
CA SER A 10 -4.99 12.03 3.97
C SER A 10 -6.24 12.68 4.59
N GLY A 11 -6.75 13.70 3.92
CA GLY A 11 -7.76 14.61 4.44
C GLY A 11 -9.02 13.91 4.94
N HIS A 12 -9.66 14.61 5.88
CA HIS A 12 -10.81 14.27 6.71
C HIS A 12 -10.45 13.67 8.09
N ILE A 13 -11.16 14.22 9.07
CA ILE A 13 -11.26 13.91 10.51
C ILE A 13 -10.09 14.28 11.44
N ASN A 14 -10.32 15.42 12.10
CA ASN A 14 -9.98 15.72 13.49
C ASN A 14 -9.93 14.46 14.37
N GLN A 15 -8.74 14.00 14.74
CA GLN A 15 -8.41 13.50 16.09
C GLN A 15 -6.90 13.19 16.18
N ALA A 16 -6.39 13.38 17.39
CA ALA A 16 -4.98 13.41 17.78
C ALA A 16 -4.10 12.28 17.20
N ASP A 17 -3.04 12.69 16.52
CA ASP A 17 -1.65 12.27 16.73
C ASP A 17 -1.35 10.80 17.07
N GLU A 18 -1.69 9.86 16.18
CA GLU A 18 -0.85 8.68 15.98
C GLU A 18 -0.27 8.67 14.57
N VAL A 19 1.06 8.64 14.47
CA VAL A 19 1.78 8.61 13.20
C VAL A 19 1.61 7.23 12.55
N GLN A 20 0.49 7.04 11.88
CA GLN A 20 0.14 5.80 11.22
C GLN A 20 0.98 5.61 9.94
N ARG A 21 1.55 4.41 9.78
CA ARG A 21 2.42 4.03 8.64
C ARG A 21 1.57 3.39 7.53
N GLY A 22 1.99 3.58 6.29
CA GLY A 22 1.30 3.09 5.10
C GLY A 22 1.15 4.20 4.07
N ALA A 23 1.67 3.98 2.87
CA ALA A 23 1.49 4.87 1.74
C ALA A 23 0.10 4.59 1.15
N GLY A 24 -0.86 5.34 1.68
CA GLY A 24 -2.26 5.33 1.28
C GLY A 24 -2.61 6.49 0.34
N GLY A 25 -3.90 6.63 0.04
CA GLY A 25 -4.44 7.59 -0.93
C GLY A 25 -4.58 7.03 -2.35
N HIS A 26 -5.51 7.63 -3.09
CA HIS A 26 -6.03 7.08 -4.35
C HIS A 26 -4.98 6.74 -5.43
N CYS A 27 -3.88 7.51 -5.51
CA CYS A 27 -2.92 7.37 -6.61
C CYS A 27 -1.82 6.36 -6.30
N PHE A 28 -1.20 6.40 -5.11
CA PHE A 28 0.01 5.62 -4.83
C PHE A 28 -0.22 4.10 -4.99
N ILE A 29 -1.28 3.57 -4.39
CA ILE A 29 -1.55 2.12 -4.41
C ILE A 29 -1.88 1.61 -5.81
N LYS A 30 -2.56 2.43 -6.63
CA LYS A 30 -2.94 2.08 -8.01
C LYS A 30 -1.74 2.18 -8.95
N ASP A 31 -0.98 3.28 -8.85
CA ASP A 31 0.20 3.51 -9.67
C ASP A 31 1.29 2.48 -9.38
N PHE A 32 1.46 2.09 -8.11
CA PHE A 32 2.41 1.03 -7.73
C PHE A 32 2.00 -0.34 -8.27
N GLU A 33 0.73 -0.71 -8.18
CA GLU A 33 0.24 -1.97 -8.74
C GLU A 33 0.33 -1.99 -10.27
N ALA A 34 0.03 -0.87 -10.93
CA ALA A 34 0.24 -0.72 -12.37
C ALA A 34 1.72 -0.89 -12.75
N PHE A 35 2.64 -0.27 -12.00
CA PHE A 35 4.08 -0.43 -12.19
C PHE A 35 4.55 -1.88 -12.00
N ARG A 36 4.09 -2.56 -10.95
CA ARG A 36 4.44 -3.97 -10.68
C ARG A 36 4.06 -4.88 -11.85
N ARG A 37 2.83 -4.75 -12.36
CA ARG A 37 2.33 -5.51 -13.52
C ARG A 37 3.07 -5.16 -14.81
N PHE A 38 3.35 -3.87 -15.02
CA PHE A 38 4.15 -3.42 -16.15
C PHE A 38 5.57 -4.01 -16.11
N TYR A 39 6.23 -3.96 -14.94
CA TYR A 39 7.56 -4.51 -14.74
C TYR A 39 7.59 -6.02 -15.01
N GLU A 40 6.63 -6.78 -14.47
CA GLU A 40 6.48 -8.22 -14.74
C GLU A 40 6.42 -8.52 -16.25
N THR A 41 5.62 -7.73 -16.98
CA THR A 41 5.41 -7.92 -18.41
C THR A 41 6.64 -7.57 -19.25
N ILE A 42 7.39 -6.52 -18.88
CA ILE A 42 8.48 -5.97 -19.70
C ILE A 42 9.84 -6.55 -19.34
N ALA A 43 10.16 -6.63 -18.04
CA ALA A 43 11.47 -7.06 -17.57
C ALA A 43 11.61 -8.59 -17.57
N GLY A 44 10.51 -9.31 -17.27
CA GLY A 44 10.53 -10.76 -17.12
C GLY A 44 11.49 -11.28 -16.04
N ASP A 45 11.98 -10.39 -15.15
CA ASP A 45 12.86 -10.73 -14.04
C ASP A 45 12.04 -11.16 -12.83
N GLU A 46 12.10 -12.44 -12.50
CA GLU A 46 11.41 -13.03 -11.36
C GLU A 46 11.85 -12.41 -10.03
N ALA A 47 13.13 -12.05 -9.88
CA ALA A 47 13.66 -11.49 -8.64
C ALA A 47 13.11 -10.08 -8.40
N GLY A 48 13.11 -9.23 -9.43
CA GLY A 48 12.48 -7.92 -9.39
C GLY A 48 10.97 -7.99 -9.15
N HIS A 49 10.27 -8.92 -9.80
CA HIS A 49 8.83 -9.12 -9.58
C HIS A 49 8.51 -9.55 -8.13
N ALA A 50 9.29 -10.48 -7.57
CA ALA A 50 9.14 -10.93 -6.19
C ALA A 50 9.38 -9.79 -5.19
N MET A 51 10.41 -8.97 -5.42
CA MET A 51 10.69 -7.79 -4.60
C MET A 51 9.50 -6.82 -4.59
N LEU A 52 8.97 -6.45 -5.76
CA LEU A 52 7.86 -5.51 -5.87
C LEU A 52 6.58 -6.07 -5.24
N THR A 53 6.34 -7.37 -5.38
CA THR A 53 5.22 -8.06 -4.72
C THR A 53 5.33 -7.98 -3.19
N LYS A 54 6.52 -8.24 -2.63
CA LYS A 54 6.76 -8.12 -1.18
C LYS A 54 6.61 -6.69 -0.67
N MET A 55 7.00 -5.70 -1.46
CA MET A 55 6.77 -4.28 -1.13
C MET A 55 5.28 -3.94 -1.06
N ALA A 56 4.47 -4.43 -2.02
CA ALA A 56 3.01 -4.25 -2.00
C ALA A 56 2.37 -4.91 -0.77
N GLU A 57 2.73 -6.18 -0.50
CA GLU A 57 2.23 -6.92 0.67
C GLU A 57 2.55 -6.20 1.99
N TYR A 58 3.76 -5.67 2.13
CA TYR A 58 4.17 -4.93 3.32
C TYR A 58 3.36 -3.62 3.48
N ASN A 59 3.18 -2.85 2.40
CA ASN A 59 2.34 -1.64 2.46
C ASN A 59 0.90 -1.96 2.83
N ASN A 60 0.33 -3.03 2.26
CA ASN A 60 -1.02 -3.49 2.58
C ASN A 60 -1.14 -3.89 4.05
N ALA A 61 -0.13 -4.57 4.61
CA ALA A 61 -0.08 -4.90 6.03
C ALA A 61 -0.04 -3.64 6.92
N LEU A 62 0.70 -2.61 6.54
CA LEU A 62 0.75 -1.33 7.26
C LEU A 62 -0.60 -0.60 7.22
N LEU A 63 -1.26 -0.56 6.06
CA LEU A 63 -2.59 0.04 5.88
C LEU A 63 -3.66 -0.69 6.69
N ARG A 64 -3.67 -2.03 6.68
CA ARG A 64 -4.54 -2.84 7.56
C ARG A 64 -4.28 -2.57 9.04
N LYS A 65 -3.01 -2.56 9.46
CA LYS A 65 -2.63 -2.31 10.86
C LYS A 65 -3.02 -0.90 11.32
N SER A 66 -2.96 0.08 10.42
CA SER A 66 -3.37 1.46 10.71
C SER A 66 -4.87 1.72 10.46
N GLN A 67 -5.63 0.73 9.99
CA GLN A 67 -7.05 0.88 9.61
C GLN A 67 -7.27 2.03 8.60
N LYS A 68 -6.29 2.23 7.72
CA LYS A 68 -6.28 3.32 6.74
C LYS A 68 -6.57 2.77 5.34
N ASP A 69 -7.44 3.47 4.60
CA ASP A 69 -7.69 3.25 3.16
C ASP A 69 -8.06 1.79 2.82
N LEU A 70 -8.86 1.14 3.67
CA LEU A 70 -9.27 -0.27 3.51
C LEU A 70 -10.13 -0.49 2.26
N ASP A 71 -10.95 0.50 1.92
CA ASP A 71 -11.75 0.56 0.69
C ASP A 71 -10.87 0.61 -0.56
N LEU A 72 -9.75 1.33 -0.51
CA LEU A 72 -8.77 1.36 -1.60
C LEU A 72 -8.04 0.02 -1.73
N LEU A 73 -7.71 -0.63 -0.61
CA LEU A 73 -7.12 -1.97 -0.62
C LEU A 73 -8.05 -2.98 -1.29
N GLU A 74 -9.31 -3.03 -0.87
CA GLU A 74 -10.32 -3.90 -1.45
C GLU A 74 -10.53 -3.60 -2.94
N GLY A 75 -10.59 -2.33 -3.32
CA GLY A 75 -10.77 -1.93 -4.73
C GLY A 75 -9.60 -2.32 -5.65
N VAL A 76 -8.38 -2.46 -5.13
CA VAL A 76 -7.19 -2.81 -5.93
C VAL A 76 -6.88 -4.32 -5.91
N TYR A 77 -7.02 -4.96 -4.74
CA TYR A 77 -6.60 -6.34 -4.52
C TYR A 77 -7.76 -7.32 -4.30
N GLY A 78 -9.00 -6.83 -4.21
CA GLY A 78 -10.20 -7.63 -3.94
C GLY A 78 -10.46 -7.85 -2.44
N SER A 79 -11.65 -8.37 -2.11
CA SER A 79 -12.13 -8.51 -0.73
C SER A 79 -11.24 -9.40 0.15
N GLY A 80 -10.61 -10.43 -0.43
CA GLY A 80 -9.70 -11.33 0.28
C GLY A 80 -8.45 -10.67 0.86
N VAL A 81 -8.13 -9.43 0.46
CA VAL A 81 -6.99 -8.68 1.02
C VAL A 81 -7.22 -8.28 2.49
N LEU A 82 -8.48 -8.25 2.95
CA LEU A 82 -8.84 -7.88 4.31
C LEU A 82 -8.87 -9.09 5.26
N ASP A 83 -8.89 -10.32 4.72
CA ASP A 83 -9.18 -11.55 5.47
C ASP A 83 -7.99 -12.13 6.26
N HIS A 84 -6.83 -11.46 6.28
CA HIS A 84 -5.63 -11.97 6.96
C HIS A 84 -5.16 -11.08 8.12
N GLU A 85 -5.46 -11.54 9.35
CA GLU A 85 -4.61 -11.29 10.52
C GLU A 85 -3.31 -12.11 10.38
N HIS A 86 -2.33 -11.61 9.64
CA HIS A 86 -0.98 -12.16 9.71
C HIS A 86 -0.24 -11.47 10.86
N LYS A 87 -0.03 -12.21 11.96
CA LYS A 87 0.93 -11.84 13.00
C LYS A 87 2.29 -11.65 12.32
N LEU A 88 2.84 -10.44 12.47
CA LEU A 88 4.23 -10.11 12.14
C LEU A 88 5.18 -10.93 13.01
#